data_AF-W4FLC4-F1
#
_entry.id   AF-W4FLC4-F1
#
_cell.length_a   1.000
_cell.length_b   1.000
_cell.length_c   1.000
_cell.angle_alpha   90.00
_cell.angle_beta   90.00
_cell.angle_gamma   90.00
#
_symmetry.space_group_name_H-M   'P 1'
#
loop_
_entity.id
_entity.type
_entity.pdbx_description
1 polymer ?
#
loop_
_entity_poly.entity_id
_entity_poly.type
_entity_poly.pdbx_seq_one_letter_code
_entity_poly.pdbx_strand_id
1 'polypeptide(L)'
;MQTSSFLLASFLVVLSVTSGAFAQTCSAEGKTVTATGFVMDNYCIDLGNLMDNPTVKTLEGPEVHSIHCLVDLEPCVDSLYTLLAPPENGSNLYTVKYQLGVAGSALAKNYAENARLLGGEKGFSATVTGVDDGTPELKCVTLSNTVVVDGKPLTLPSVSPDPSTAAPSTTAAPSTTAAPSTTAAPSTTSASSTTAAPSTTAALSTTAAPNTTAVSGTPTTTTTPTTSTAASNTTTSPAASSGDPLALPSVAAAVGIVALSLTL
;
A
#
# COMPACT_ATOMS: atom_id res chain seq x y z
N MET A 1 -46.47 56.07 53.39
CA MET A 1 -45.03 55.72 53.25
C MET A 1 -44.85 54.43 54.06
N GLN A 2 -44.90 53.26 53.41
CA GLN A 2 -43.73 52.51 52.88
C GLN A 2 -42.99 51.83 54.06
N THR A 3 -42.81 50.52 54.17
CA THR A 3 -42.48 49.46 53.18
C THR A 3 -42.99 48.08 53.64
N SER A 4 -43.52 47.28 52.71
CA SER A 4 -43.68 45.82 52.84
C SER A 4 -42.35 45.11 52.59
N SER A 5 -41.95 44.23 53.51
CA SER A 5 -40.80 43.31 53.33
C SER A 5 -41.23 42.09 52.54
N PHE A 6 -40.74 41.96 51.30
CA PHE A 6 -40.76 40.73 50.52
C PHE A 6 -39.47 39.94 50.79
N LEU A 7 -39.60 38.77 51.42
CA LEU A 7 -38.52 37.78 51.50
C LEU A 7 -38.48 37.01 50.17
N LEU A 8 -37.49 37.32 49.32
CA LEU A 8 -37.11 36.47 48.20
C LEU A 8 -36.29 35.28 48.72
N ALA A 9 -36.86 34.08 48.68
CA ALA A 9 -36.09 32.84 48.76
C ALA A 9 -35.49 32.55 47.38
N SER A 10 -34.21 32.91 47.18
CA SER A 10 -33.43 32.48 46.02
C SER A 10 -33.20 30.98 46.09
N PHE A 11 -33.92 30.23 45.25
CA PHE A 11 -33.67 28.81 45.03
C PHE A 11 -32.55 28.67 44.00
N LEU A 12 -31.33 28.37 44.48
CA LEU A 12 -30.14 28.21 43.66
C LEU A 12 -30.08 26.74 43.20
N VAL A 13 -30.58 26.47 42.00
CA VAL A 13 -30.50 25.14 41.36
C VAL A 13 -29.07 24.93 40.89
N VAL A 14 -28.33 24.06 41.58
CA VAL A 14 -27.00 23.60 41.16
C VAL A 14 -27.18 22.55 40.07
N LEU A 15 -27.00 22.93 38.79
CA LEU A 15 -26.85 21.96 37.70
C LEU A 15 -25.43 21.40 37.75
N SER A 16 -25.27 20.25 38.37
CA SER A 16 -24.07 19.42 38.26
C SER A 16 -24.01 18.81 36.86
N VAL A 17 -23.27 19.45 35.96
CA VAL A 17 -22.82 18.85 34.70
C VAL A 17 -21.75 17.81 35.02
N THR A 18 -22.15 16.54 35.10
CA THR A 18 -21.20 15.43 35.11
C THR A 18 -20.71 15.20 33.69
N SER A 19 -19.48 15.60 33.41
CA SER A 19 -18.76 15.28 32.17
C SER A 19 -18.45 13.78 32.14
N GLY A 20 -19.43 12.97 31.74
CA GLY A 20 -19.20 11.57 31.41
C GLY A 20 -18.49 11.51 30.05
N ALA A 21 -17.26 11.01 30.03
CA ALA A 21 -16.62 10.57 28.79
C ALA A 21 -17.41 9.37 28.27
N PHE A 22 -18.28 9.59 27.30
CA PHE A 22 -18.95 8.51 26.60
C PHE A 22 -17.92 7.88 25.66
N ALA A 23 -17.50 6.66 25.94
CA ALA A 23 -16.90 5.82 24.92
C ALA A 23 -17.94 5.72 23.80
N GLN A 24 -17.66 6.32 22.64
CA GLN A 24 -18.58 6.30 21.52
C GLN A 24 -18.74 4.84 21.08
N THR A 25 -19.86 4.23 21.45
CA THR A 25 -20.14 2.86 21.12
C THR A 25 -20.40 2.77 19.62
N CYS A 26 -19.50 2.10 18.92
CA CYS A 26 -19.73 1.61 17.57
C CYS A 26 -21.15 1.02 17.45
N SER A 27 -21.96 1.54 16.53
CA SER A 27 -23.33 1.06 16.27
C SER A 27 -23.44 0.19 15.02
N ALA A 28 -22.31 -0.28 14.47
CA ALA A 28 -22.31 -1.14 13.30
C ALA A 28 -22.71 -2.58 13.67
N GLU A 29 -23.60 -3.18 12.88
CA GLU A 29 -23.96 -4.58 12.98
C GLU A 29 -22.98 -5.44 12.19
N GLY A 30 -22.50 -6.54 12.76
CA GLY A 30 -21.56 -7.43 12.08
C GLY A 30 -20.71 -8.25 13.03
N LYS A 31 -19.72 -8.95 12.49
CA LYS A 31 -18.76 -9.74 13.28
C LYS A 31 -17.57 -8.87 13.66
N THR A 32 -17.24 -8.81 14.94
CA THR A 32 -15.96 -8.23 15.35
C THR A 32 -14.81 -9.10 14.84
N VAL A 33 -13.90 -8.50 14.09
CA VAL A 33 -12.72 -9.15 13.50
C VAL A 33 -11.47 -8.43 13.94
N THR A 34 -10.36 -9.16 14.00
CA THR A 34 -9.01 -8.60 14.18
C THR A 34 -8.11 -9.17 13.12
N ALA A 35 -7.36 -8.30 12.44
CA ALA A 35 -6.47 -8.66 11.36
C ALA A 35 -5.18 -7.86 11.43
N THR A 36 -4.08 -8.46 11.01
CA THR A 36 -2.77 -7.81 10.92
C THR A 36 -2.33 -7.81 9.46
N GLY A 37 -1.78 -6.69 9.00
CA GLY A 37 -1.34 -6.53 7.62
C GLY A 37 -0.66 -5.20 7.38
N PHE A 38 -0.06 -5.05 6.20
CA PHE A 38 0.44 -3.77 5.75
C PHE A 38 -0.71 -2.82 5.47
N VAL A 39 -0.57 -1.56 5.88
CA VAL A 39 -1.50 -0.50 5.51
C VAL A 39 -0.93 0.22 4.30
N MET A 40 -1.77 0.39 3.28
CA MET A 40 -1.38 0.94 2.00
C MET A 40 -2.49 1.81 1.42
N ASP A 41 -2.13 2.91 0.77
CA ASP A 41 -3.07 3.81 0.12
C ASP A 41 -3.62 3.26 -1.19
N ASN A 42 -4.89 3.58 -1.47
CA ASN A 42 -5.55 3.15 -2.70
C ASN A 42 -4.85 3.70 -3.94
N TYR A 43 -4.27 4.90 -3.88
CA TYR A 43 -3.60 5.50 -5.01
C TYR A 43 -2.38 4.69 -5.48
N CYS A 44 -1.49 4.26 -4.58
CA CYS A 44 -0.35 3.39 -4.94
C CYS A 44 -0.79 1.98 -5.35
N ILE A 45 -1.98 1.53 -4.92
CA ILE A 45 -2.58 0.28 -5.41
C ILE A 45 -3.08 0.46 -6.86
N ASP A 46 -3.79 1.55 -7.15
CA ASP A 46 -4.37 1.82 -8.46
C ASP A 46 -3.31 2.21 -9.52
N LEU A 47 -2.19 2.80 -9.08
CA LEU A 47 -1.08 3.19 -9.96
C LEU A 47 -0.36 1.99 -10.58
N GLY A 48 -0.44 0.80 -9.95
CA GLY A 48 0.21 -0.42 -10.39
C GLY A 48 1.66 -0.57 -9.89
N ASN A 49 2.37 0.53 -9.64
CA ASN A 49 3.69 0.56 -9.01
C ASN A 49 3.68 1.53 -7.82
N LEU A 50 4.62 1.37 -6.89
CA LEU A 50 4.74 2.33 -5.78
C LEU A 50 5.19 3.70 -6.30
N MET A 51 4.55 4.77 -5.86
CA MET A 51 4.87 6.12 -6.32
C MET A 51 6.28 6.55 -5.88
N ASP A 52 6.69 6.19 -4.67
CA ASP A 52 8.00 6.46 -4.09
C ASP A 52 9.09 5.50 -4.59
N ASN A 53 8.72 4.29 -4.99
CA ASN A 53 9.61 3.31 -5.58
C ASN A 53 8.99 2.66 -6.83
N PRO A 54 9.05 3.33 -7.99
CA PRO A 54 8.36 2.89 -9.20
C PRO A 54 8.92 1.61 -9.82
N THR A 55 10.00 1.05 -9.26
CA THR A 55 10.54 -0.26 -9.69
C THR A 55 9.81 -1.43 -9.03
N VAL A 56 9.06 -1.17 -7.96
CA VAL A 56 8.32 -2.19 -7.22
C VAL A 56 6.86 -2.14 -7.63
N LYS A 57 6.36 -3.29 -8.09
CA LYS A 57 4.96 -3.46 -8.41
C LYS A 57 4.13 -3.46 -7.13
N THR A 58 3.01 -2.77 -7.17
CA THR A 58 2.09 -2.70 -6.05
C THR A 58 1.61 -4.09 -5.65
N LEU A 59 1.35 -4.29 -4.35
CA LEU A 59 0.99 -5.58 -3.76
C LEU A 59 2.04 -6.71 -3.85
N GLU A 60 3.22 -6.53 -4.45
CA GLU A 60 4.30 -7.54 -4.41
C GLU A 60 5.26 -7.33 -3.23
N GLY A 61 5.54 -6.07 -2.90
CA GLY A 61 6.49 -5.70 -1.83
C GLY A 61 6.02 -4.52 -0.98
N PRO A 62 4.89 -4.63 -0.26
CA PRO A 62 4.39 -3.54 0.59
C PRO A 62 5.37 -3.13 1.71
N GLU A 63 6.34 -3.98 2.05
CA GLU A 63 7.40 -3.67 3.02
C GLU A 63 8.33 -2.53 2.59
N VAL A 64 8.40 -2.20 1.29
CA VAL A 64 9.17 -1.07 0.81
C VAL A 64 8.36 0.20 0.60
N HIS A 65 7.04 0.16 0.83
CA HIS A 65 6.16 1.33 0.74
C HIS A 65 6.50 2.33 1.84
N SER A 66 6.96 3.51 1.48
CA SER A 66 7.44 4.50 2.45
C SER A 66 6.29 5.10 3.25
N ILE A 67 6.59 5.39 4.51
CA ILE A 67 5.72 6.22 5.36
C ILE A 67 5.50 7.60 4.74
N HIS A 68 6.44 8.11 3.92
CA HIS A 68 6.25 9.38 3.19
C HIS A 68 4.95 9.39 2.36
N CYS A 69 4.66 8.30 1.64
CA CYS A 69 3.40 8.15 0.90
C CYS A 69 2.19 8.12 1.85
N LEU A 70 2.32 7.50 3.02
CA LEU A 70 1.24 7.40 4.00
C LEU A 70 0.98 8.69 4.77
N VAL A 71 1.85 9.71 4.74
CA VAL A 71 1.66 10.89 5.61
C VAL A 71 1.82 12.24 4.91
N ASP A 72 2.64 12.33 3.86
CA ASP A 72 3.01 13.60 3.24
C ASP A 72 2.42 13.79 1.84
N LEU A 73 2.25 12.71 1.07
CA LEU A 73 1.77 12.82 -0.31
C LEU A 73 0.24 12.85 -0.35
N GLU A 74 -0.29 14.05 -0.65
CA GLU A 74 -1.75 14.29 -0.73
C GLU A 74 -2.49 13.26 -1.58
N PRO A 75 -2.05 12.87 -2.80
CA PRO A 75 -2.78 11.87 -3.58
C PRO A 75 -2.93 10.52 -2.86
N CYS A 76 -1.90 10.11 -2.12
CA CYS A 76 -1.89 8.87 -1.34
C CYS A 76 -2.78 9.01 -0.11
N VAL A 77 -2.63 10.09 0.65
CA VAL A 77 -3.44 10.38 1.84
C VAL A 77 -4.93 10.50 1.52
N ASP A 78 -5.28 11.27 0.49
CA ASP A 78 -6.66 11.55 0.10
C ASP A 78 -7.37 10.32 -0.48
N SER A 79 -6.60 9.38 -1.04
CA SER A 79 -7.15 8.13 -1.56
C SER A 79 -7.61 7.16 -0.47
N LEU A 80 -7.37 7.46 0.80
CA LEU A 80 -7.63 6.59 1.95
C LEU A 80 -6.82 5.29 1.90
N TYR A 81 -6.87 4.53 2.99
CA TYR A 81 -6.03 3.36 3.18
C TYR A 81 -6.81 2.05 3.24
N THR A 82 -6.06 1.00 2.97
CA THR A 82 -6.50 -0.38 2.96
C THR A 82 -5.62 -1.19 3.91
N LEU A 83 -6.18 -2.24 4.50
CA LEU A 83 -5.42 -3.27 5.17
C LEU A 83 -5.22 -4.44 4.21
N LEU A 84 -3.96 -4.84 4.00
CA LEU A 84 -3.63 -5.94 3.10
C LEU A 84 -3.63 -7.29 3.84
N ALA A 85 -4.14 -8.33 3.18
CA ALA A 85 -3.93 -9.72 3.55
C ALA A 85 -2.66 -10.26 2.88
N PRO A 86 -1.93 -11.18 3.55
CA PRO A 86 -0.77 -11.84 2.95
C PRO A 86 -1.16 -12.64 1.70
N PRO A 87 -0.20 -12.95 0.81
CA PRO A 87 -0.47 -13.77 -0.35
C PRO A 87 -1.00 -15.16 0.01
N GLU A 88 -2.01 -15.63 -0.73
CA GLU A 88 -2.60 -16.95 -0.58
C GLU A 88 -2.51 -17.75 -1.91
N ASN A 89 -2.75 -19.06 -1.84
CA ASN A 89 -2.89 -19.94 -3.02
C ASN A 89 -1.69 -19.93 -3.99
N GLY A 90 -0.48 -19.78 -3.47
CA GLY A 90 0.75 -19.76 -4.28
C GLY A 90 0.98 -18.45 -5.04
N SER A 91 0.17 -17.42 -4.80
CA SER A 91 0.43 -16.05 -5.25
C SER A 91 1.61 -15.45 -4.48
N ASN A 92 2.32 -14.52 -5.12
CA ASN A 92 3.24 -13.59 -4.46
C ASN A 92 2.61 -12.23 -4.17
N LEU A 93 1.34 -12.02 -4.58
CA LEU A 93 0.62 -10.77 -4.38
C LEU A 93 -0.17 -10.78 -3.08
N TYR A 94 0.02 -9.72 -2.30
CA TYR A 94 -0.91 -9.31 -1.26
C TYR A 94 -2.26 -8.96 -1.90
N THR A 95 -3.32 -8.99 -1.10
CA THR A 95 -4.66 -8.61 -1.53
C THR A 95 -5.27 -7.62 -0.56
N VAL A 96 -6.19 -6.78 -1.01
CA VAL A 96 -6.95 -5.91 -0.12
C VAL A 96 -7.87 -6.79 0.73
N LYS A 97 -7.68 -6.73 2.06
CA LYS A 97 -8.55 -7.41 3.02
C LYS A 97 -9.75 -6.55 3.40
N TYR A 98 -9.47 -5.30 3.75
CA TYR A 98 -10.47 -4.31 4.15
C TYR A 98 -10.09 -2.91 3.68
N GLN A 99 -11.06 -2.14 3.22
CA GLN A 99 -10.97 -0.68 3.20
C GLN A 99 -11.09 -0.17 4.63
N LEU A 100 -10.24 0.78 5.04
CA LEU A 100 -10.31 1.36 6.39
C LEU A 100 -11.30 2.53 6.48
N GLY A 101 -11.79 3.02 5.35
CA GLY A 101 -12.68 4.17 5.27
C GLY A 101 -12.04 5.45 5.84
N VAL A 102 -12.82 6.51 5.98
CA VAL A 102 -12.29 7.81 6.43
C VAL A 102 -11.74 7.74 7.87
N ALA A 103 -12.52 7.19 8.80
CA ALA A 103 -12.13 7.14 10.22
C ALA A 103 -10.92 6.23 10.47
N GLY A 104 -10.90 5.04 9.86
CA GLY A 104 -9.77 4.12 10.01
C GLY A 104 -8.51 4.63 9.31
N SER A 105 -8.64 5.30 8.17
CA SER A 105 -7.48 5.89 7.48
C SER A 105 -6.90 7.06 8.26
N ALA A 106 -7.73 7.91 8.87
CA ALA A 106 -7.25 8.97 9.77
C ALA A 106 -6.46 8.39 10.96
N LEU A 107 -6.94 7.29 11.54
CA LEU A 107 -6.24 6.57 12.61
C LEU A 107 -4.89 6.03 12.12
N ALA A 108 -4.89 5.30 11.01
CA ALA A 108 -3.67 4.75 10.43
C ALA A 108 -2.65 5.83 10.03
N LYS A 109 -3.09 6.98 9.50
CA LYS A 109 -2.21 8.14 9.21
C LYS A 109 -1.53 8.62 10.48
N ASN A 110 -2.29 8.82 11.56
CA ASN A 110 -1.74 9.29 12.82
C ASN A 110 -0.73 8.29 13.42
N TYR A 111 -1.01 7.00 13.34
CA TYR A 111 -0.05 5.97 13.75
C TYR A 111 1.22 5.98 12.87
N ALA A 112 1.09 6.17 11.55
CA ALA A 112 2.23 6.27 10.63
C ALA A 112 3.08 7.52 10.91
N GLU A 113 2.46 8.66 11.21
CA GLU A 113 3.14 9.89 11.63
C GLU A 113 3.94 9.67 12.92
N ASN A 114 3.32 9.04 13.93
CA ASN A 114 4.01 8.73 15.18
C ASN A 114 5.17 7.74 14.96
N ALA A 115 4.98 6.72 14.11
CA ALA A 115 6.07 5.80 13.76
C ALA A 115 7.23 6.53 13.08
N ARG A 116 6.95 7.48 12.19
CA ARG A 116 7.98 8.33 11.56
C ARG A 116 8.77 9.13 12.58
N LEU A 117 8.09 9.72 13.58
CA LEU A 117 8.76 10.46 14.65
C LEU A 117 9.72 9.60 15.47
N LEU A 118 9.47 8.29 15.53
CA LEU A 118 10.36 7.30 16.16
C LEU A 118 11.41 6.71 15.21
N GLY A 119 11.55 7.25 14.00
CA GLY A 119 12.56 6.86 13.01
C GLY A 119 12.13 5.76 12.05
N GLY A 120 10.84 5.43 11.98
CA GLY A 120 10.30 4.52 10.98
C GLY A 120 10.26 5.15 9.58
N GLU A 121 10.60 4.37 8.55
CA GLU A 121 10.74 4.86 7.17
C GLU A 121 9.76 4.21 6.18
N LYS A 122 9.48 2.91 6.31
CA LYS A 122 8.72 2.12 5.32
C LYS A 122 8.11 0.84 5.90
N GLY A 123 7.21 0.23 5.14
CA GLY A 123 6.62 -1.07 5.45
C GLY A 123 5.76 -1.00 6.70
N PHE A 124 4.85 -0.04 6.74
CA PHE A 124 3.96 0.16 7.88
C PHE A 124 2.90 -0.95 7.94
N SER A 125 2.97 -1.77 8.98
CA SER A 125 2.06 -2.86 9.28
C SER A 125 1.39 -2.64 10.62
N ALA A 126 0.08 -2.88 10.68
CA ALA A 126 -0.73 -2.63 11.85
C ALA A 126 -1.67 -3.82 12.13
N THR A 127 -2.00 -4.01 13.40
CA THR A 127 -3.11 -4.86 13.82
C THR A 127 -4.34 -4.00 14.00
N VAL A 128 -5.39 -4.31 13.24
CA VAL A 128 -6.64 -3.57 13.19
C VAL A 128 -7.76 -4.45 13.74
N THR A 129 -8.58 -3.87 14.60
CA THR A 129 -9.83 -4.48 15.09
C THR A 129 -11.00 -3.63 14.63
N GLY A 130 -12.08 -4.26 14.17
CA GLY A 130 -13.29 -3.58 13.74
C GLY A 130 -14.47 -4.54 13.58
N VAL A 131 -15.55 -4.05 12.96
CA VAL A 131 -16.77 -4.81 12.68
C VAL A 131 -16.87 -5.06 11.17
N ASP A 132 -16.89 -6.33 10.80
CA ASP A 132 -17.13 -6.83 9.46
C ASP A 132 -18.64 -7.08 9.28
N ASP A 133 -19.29 -6.20 8.51
CA ASP A 133 -20.71 -6.24 8.17
C ASP A 133 -20.97 -6.97 6.83
N GLY A 134 -19.95 -7.60 6.25
CA GLY A 134 -19.99 -8.21 4.92
C GLY A 134 -19.72 -7.24 3.77
N THR A 135 -19.48 -5.96 4.04
CA THR A 135 -19.00 -5.00 3.04
C THR A 135 -17.47 -4.95 2.98
N PRO A 136 -16.87 -4.40 1.91
CA PRO A 136 -15.41 -4.28 1.83
C PRO A 136 -14.80 -3.33 2.87
N GLU A 137 -15.58 -2.41 3.46
CA GLU A 137 -15.08 -1.43 4.42
C GLU A 137 -15.31 -1.90 5.85
N LEU A 138 -14.21 -2.00 6.61
CA LEU A 138 -14.27 -2.38 8.01
C LEU A 138 -14.87 -1.23 8.84
N LYS A 139 -15.91 -1.51 9.63
CA LYS A 139 -16.53 -0.50 10.49
C LYS A 139 -15.83 -0.42 11.84
N CYS A 140 -15.94 0.73 12.49
CA CYS A 140 -15.51 0.92 13.88
C CYS A 140 -14.05 0.52 14.13
N VAL A 141 -13.21 0.97 13.21
CA VAL A 141 -11.80 0.65 13.15
C VAL A 141 -11.06 1.17 14.38
N THR A 142 -10.29 0.29 14.99
CA THR A 142 -9.30 0.59 16.04
C THR A 142 -7.98 -0.07 15.66
N LEU A 143 -6.87 0.56 16.05
CA LEU A 143 -5.52 0.05 15.79
C LEU A 143 -4.85 -0.32 17.12
N SER A 144 -4.10 -1.41 17.11
CA SER A 144 -3.17 -1.76 18.17
C SER A 144 -2.11 -0.67 18.33
N ASN A 145 -1.79 -0.36 19.58
CA ASN A 145 -0.69 0.51 19.98
C ASN A 145 0.69 0.08 19.48
N THR A 146 0.86 -1.20 19.17
CA THR A 146 2.10 -1.72 18.60
C THR A 146 1.90 -1.96 17.11
N VAL A 147 2.70 -1.26 16.31
CA VAL A 147 2.81 -1.40 14.85
C VAL A 147 4.15 -2.00 14.49
N VAL A 148 4.32 -2.46 13.25
CA VAL A 148 5.61 -2.91 12.71
C VAL A 148 6.00 -2.00 11.58
N VAL A 149 7.20 -1.42 11.65
CA VAL A 149 7.78 -0.54 10.61
C VAL A 149 9.24 -0.91 10.43
N ASP A 150 9.73 -0.93 9.20
CA ASP A 150 11.08 -1.44 8.87
C ASP A 150 11.34 -2.86 9.41
N GLY A 151 10.28 -3.67 9.48
CA GLY A 151 10.33 -5.02 10.05
C GLY A 151 10.53 -5.08 11.58
N LYS A 152 10.42 -3.95 12.29
CA LYS A 152 10.61 -3.87 13.75
C LYS A 152 9.33 -3.41 14.45
N PRO A 153 8.96 -4.02 15.58
CA PRO A 153 7.84 -3.54 16.36
C PRO A 153 8.16 -2.18 17.00
N LEU A 154 7.23 -1.24 16.88
CA LEU A 154 7.24 0.06 17.53
C LEU A 154 5.97 0.21 18.38
N THR A 155 6.14 0.57 19.65
CA THR A 155 5.02 0.89 20.54
C THR A 155 4.77 2.39 20.52
N LEU A 156 3.57 2.78 20.12
CA LEU A 156 3.13 4.15 19.96
C LEU A 156 2.16 4.55 21.08
N PRO A 157 2.07 5.85 21.43
CA PRO A 157 1.03 6.32 22.33
C PRO A 157 -0.36 6.00 21.76
N SER A 158 -1.30 5.60 22.62
CA SER A 158 -2.64 5.22 22.15
C SER A 158 -3.38 6.47 21.71
N VAL A 159 -3.76 6.51 20.44
CA VAL A 159 -4.72 7.47 19.96
C VAL A 159 -6.09 6.80 19.92
N SER A 160 -6.97 7.25 20.81
CA SER A 160 -8.39 6.91 20.75
C SER A 160 -9.01 7.64 19.55
N PRO A 161 -9.97 7.05 18.81
CA PRO A 161 -10.73 7.75 17.79
C PRO A 161 -11.68 8.75 18.46
N ASP A 162 -11.14 9.87 18.94
CA ASP A 162 -11.92 11.04 19.35
C ASP A 162 -11.98 12.00 18.14
N PRO A 163 -13.18 12.37 17.62
CA PRO A 163 -13.30 13.33 16.53
C PRO A 163 -13.09 14.76 17.08
N SER A 164 -11.94 15.05 17.66
CA SER A 164 -11.57 16.41 18.04
C SER A 164 -10.06 16.57 18.20
N THR A 165 -9.33 16.38 17.11
CA THR A 165 -8.15 17.23 16.87
C THR A 165 -8.04 17.46 15.37
N ALA A 166 -8.87 18.38 14.87
CA ALA A 166 -8.40 19.18 13.74
C ALA A 166 -7.05 19.76 14.18
N ALA A 167 -5.96 19.30 13.57
CA ALA A 167 -4.67 19.96 13.69
C ALA A 167 -4.91 21.47 13.48
N PRO A 168 -4.24 22.37 14.21
CA PRO A 168 -4.31 23.78 13.84
C PRO A 168 -3.91 23.87 12.38
N SER A 169 -4.86 24.24 11.52
CA SER A 169 -4.57 24.64 10.16
C SER A 169 -3.44 25.64 10.26
N THR A 170 -2.26 25.27 9.76
CA THR A 170 -1.17 26.20 9.55
C THR A 170 -1.77 27.32 8.73
N THR A 171 -1.94 28.48 9.38
CA THR A 171 -2.33 29.71 8.70
C THR A 171 -1.33 29.88 7.58
N ALA A 172 -1.78 29.71 6.34
CA ALA A 172 -0.99 29.99 5.16
C ALA A 172 -0.39 31.39 5.37
N ALA A 173 0.93 31.50 5.27
CA ALA A 173 1.60 32.79 5.31
C ALA A 173 0.87 33.74 4.34
N PRO A 174 0.62 35.00 4.70
CA PRO A 174 -0.09 35.92 3.82
C PRO A 174 0.64 35.93 2.48
N SER A 175 -0.12 35.64 1.41
CA SER A 175 0.32 35.76 0.03
C SER A 175 1.09 37.07 -0.12
N THR A 176 2.35 36.96 -0.54
CA THR A 176 3.16 38.10 -0.93
C THR A 176 2.36 38.89 -1.97
N THR A 177 1.95 40.10 -1.57
CA THR A 177 1.34 41.06 -2.48
C THR A 177 2.29 41.24 -3.65
N ALA A 178 1.86 40.86 -4.85
CA ALA A 178 2.59 41.12 -6.08
C ALA A 178 2.91 42.62 -6.14
N ALA A 179 4.18 42.95 -6.36
CA ALA A 179 4.61 44.32 -6.61
C ALA A 179 3.75 44.92 -7.73
N PRO A 180 3.35 46.20 -7.64
CA PRO A 180 2.55 46.83 -8.68
C PRO A 180 3.28 46.75 -10.02
N SER A 181 2.53 46.34 -11.04
CA SER A 181 2.92 46.36 -12.45
C SER A 181 3.59 47.70 -12.76
N THR A 182 4.84 47.62 -13.23
CA THR A 182 5.53 48.76 -13.84
C THR A 182 4.70 49.24 -15.03
N THR A 183 4.26 50.50 -14.93
CA THR A 183 3.61 51.25 -15.99
C THR A 183 4.44 51.20 -17.27
N ALA A 184 3.78 50.88 -18.39
CA ALA A 184 4.37 50.86 -19.71
C ALA A 184 5.05 52.20 -20.05
N ALA A 185 6.31 52.13 -20.49
CA ALA A 185 6.98 53.25 -21.14
C ALA A 185 6.29 53.55 -22.49
N PRO A 186 6.18 54.82 -22.90
CA PRO A 186 5.42 55.22 -24.07
C PRO A 186 6.06 54.74 -25.37
N SER A 187 5.20 54.37 -26.32
CA SER A 187 5.53 53.97 -27.68
C SER A 187 6.43 54.98 -28.38
N THR A 188 7.62 54.54 -28.82
CA THR A 188 8.40 55.25 -29.82
C THR A 188 7.90 54.88 -31.21
N THR A 189 7.11 55.78 -31.79
CA THR A 189 6.88 55.84 -33.22
C THR A 189 8.14 56.37 -33.90
N SER A 190 8.69 55.65 -34.88
CA SER A 190 9.09 56.20 -36.21
C SER A 190 9.71 55.14 -37.13
N ALA A 191 9.05 54.97 -38.27
CA ALA A 191 9.52 54.74 -39.64
C ALA A 191 10.77 53.87 -39.91
N SER A 192 10.64 52.85 -40.75
CA SER A 192 10.60 53.03 -42.22
C SER A 192 10.34 51.70 -42.92
N SER A 193 9.42 51.73 -43.89
CA SER A 193 9.15 50.65 -44.83
C SER A 193 10.24 50.61 -45.91
N THR A 194 10.84 49.45 -46.13
CA THR A 194 11.49 49.14 -47.40
C THR A 194 10.85 47.91 -48.03
N THR A 195 10.28 48.16 -49.19
CA THR A 195 9.61 47.28 -50.13
C THR A 195 10.56 46.23 -50.74
N ALA A 196 9.97 45.12 -51.12
CA ALA A 196 10.52 43.85 -51.58
C ALA A 196 11.36 43.85 -52.87
N ALA A 197 12.07 42.74 -53.09
CA ALA A 197 12.40 42.20 -54.41
C ALA A 197 12.43 40.64 -54.36
N PRO A 198 12.26 39.93 -55.49
CA PRO A 198 11.41 38.74 -55.60
C PRO A 198 12.15 37.39 -55.64
N SER A 199 11.31 36.33 -55.65
CA SER A 199 11.61 34.92 -55.89
C SER A 199 12.44 34.65 -57.15
N THR A 200 13.38 33.69 -57.05
CA THR A 200 13.86 32.92 -58.20
C THR A 200 13.73 31.41 -57.94
N THR A 201 13.21 30.78 -58.98
CA THR A 201 12.75 29.41 -59.18
C THR A 201 13.86 28.47 -59.66
N ALA A 202 13.62 27.16 -59.51
CA ALA A 202 14.17 26.01 -60.29
C ALA A 202 15.63 25.58 -60.03
N ALA A 203 16.03 24.30 -60.13
CA ALA A 203 15.35 23.04 -60.47
C ALA A 203 16.20 21.82 -60.07
N LEU A 204 15.49 20.73 -59.79
CA LEU A 204 15.71 19.29 -60.06
C LEU A 204 17.11 18.71 -60.38
N SER A 205 17.44 17.67 -59.60
CA SER A 205 17.80 16.28 -59.96
C SER A 205 18.83 16.01 -61.08
N THR A 206 19.89 15.26 -60.75
CA THR A 206 20.21 14.01 -61.48
C THR A 206 21.22 13.10 -60.75
N THR A 207 20.74 11.89 -60.48
CA THR A 207 21.33 10.54 -60.53
C THR A 207 22.76 10.34 -61.07
N ALA A 208 23.54 9.51 -60.37
CA ALA A 208 24.28 8.37 -60.93
C ALA A 208 24.74 7.36 -59.85
N ALA A 209 24.09 6.20 -59.79
CA ALA A 209 24.75 4.92 -59.52
C ALA A 209 25.07 4.26 -60.89
N PRO A 210 25.74 3.10 -61.03
CA PRO A 210 26.47 2.25 -60.07
C PRO A 210 27.91 1.93 -60.58
N ASN A 211 28.74 1.16 -59.85
CA ASN A 211 29.18 -0.17 -60.34
C ASN A 211 29.99 -0.98 -59.31
N THR A 212 29.64 -2.26 -59.33
CA THR A 212 30.17 -3.50 -58.78
C THR A 212 31.66 -3.76 -59.05
N THR A 213 32.32 -4.50 -58.16
CA THR A 213 33.29 -5.54 -58.57
C THR A 213 33.15 -6.74 -57.63
N ALA A 214 32.89 -7.90 -58.24
CA ALA A 214 32.90 -9.22 -57.66
C ALA A 214 34.14 -9.98 -58.17
N VAL A 215 34.76 -10.80 -57.32
CA VAL A 215 35.54 -12.00 -57.69
C VAL A 215 35.50 -12.90 -56.44
N SER A 216 34.78 -14.02 -56.40
CA SER A 216 34.91 -15.30 -57.12
C SER A 216 36.15 -16.11 -56.71
N GLY A 217 35.88 -17.27 -56.10
CA GLY A 217 36.86 -18.26 -55.65
C GLY A 217 36.22 -19.36 -54.78
N THR A 218 35.34 -20.15 -55.40
CA THR A 218 34.67 -21.37 -54.88
C THR A 218 35.59 -22.62 -55.06
N PRO A 219 35.11 -23.87 -54.95
CA PRO A 219 34.91 -24.76 -53.78
C PRO A 219 35.90 -25.95 -53.75
N THR A 220 35.94 -26.71 -52.64
CA THR A 220 36.28 -28.15 -52.72
C THR A 220 35.42 -28.99 -51.78
N THR A 221 34.64 -29.86 -52.40
CA THR A 221 33.88 -31.00 -51.87
C THR A 221 34.78 -32.21 -51.57
N THR A 222 34.18 -33.29 -51.02
CA THR A 222 34.61 -34.73 -51.08
C THR A 222 35.35 -35.17 -49.78
N THR A 223 34.96 -36.19 -48.97
CA THR A 223 34.17 -37.43 -49.13
C THR A 223 33.78 -38.02 -47.76
N THR A 224 32.58 -38.62 -47.68
CA THR A 224 32.07 -39.63 -46.71
C THR A 224 32.76 -41.02 -46.89
N PRO A 225 32.35 -42.17 -46.29
CA PRO A 225 32.01 -42.62 -44.92
C PRO A 225 32.76 -43.94 -44.50
N THR A 226 32.33 -44.59 -43.39
CA THR A 226 32.48 -46.04 -42.98
C THR A 226 33.83 -46.54 -42.41
N THR A 227 33.98 -47.51 -41.48
CA THR A 227 33.13 -48.35 -40.58
C THR A 227 34.05 -49.24 -39.70
N SER A 228 33.55 -49.69 -38.54
CA SER A 228 33.93 -50.89 -37.73
C SER A 228 35.24 -50.89 -36.93
N THR A 229 35.30 -51.41 -35.70
CA THR A 229 34.75 -52.72 -35.27
C THR A 229 34.53 -52.82 -33.74
N ALA A 230 33.45 -53.52 -33.36
CA ALA A 230 33.16 -54.41 -32.19
C ALA A 230 34.01 -54.32 -30.90
N ALA A 231 33.49 -54.51 -29.68
CA ALA A 231 32.38 -55.36 -29.20
C ALA A 231 31.74 -54.73 -27.94
N SER A 232 30.41 -54.65 -27.84
CA SER A 232 29.49 -55.67 -27.31
C SER A 232 29.75 -56.04 -25.84
N ASN A 233 28.95 -55.47 -24.93
CA ASN A 233 28.26 -56.31 -23.96
C ASN A 233 26.86 -55.74 -23.65
N THR A 234 25.90 -56.61 -23.88
CA THR A 234 24.46 -56.42 -23.91
C THR A 234 23.88 -56.97 -22.61
N THR A 235 22.93 -56.23 -22.05
CA THR A 235 21.68 -56.67 -21.40
C THR A 235 21.72 -57.95 -20.54
N THR A 236 21.35 -57.82 -19.27
CA THR A 236 20.11 -58.42 -18.70
C THR A 236 20.16 -58.29 -17.17
N SER A 237 19.17 -57.59 -16.61
CA SER A 237 18.70 -57.87 -15.26
C SER A 237 17.72 -59.02 -15.35
N PRO A 238 17.92 -60.09 -14.55
CA PRO A 238 16.77 -60.58 -13.78
C PRO A 238 17.12 -61.08 -12.37
N ALA A 239 16.14 -60.88 -11.50
CA ALA A 239 15.60 -61.78 -10.48
C ALA A 239 16.42 -62.16 -9.21
N ALA A 240 15.91 -61.62 -8.09
CA ALA A 240 15.29 -62.34 -6.97
C ALA A 240 16.13 -62.91 -5.80
N SER A 241 15.45 -62.88 -4.63
CA SER A 241 15.73 -63.54 -3.34
C SER A 241 16.65 -62.75 -2.39
N SER A 242 16.33 -62.48 -1.12
CA SER A 242 15.21 -62.80 -0.23
C SER A 242 15.37 -61.95 1.05
N GLY A 243 14.27 -61.51 1.68
CA GLY A 243 14.34 -60.76 2.95
C GLY A 243 12.98 -60.19 3.36
N ASP A 244 12.15 -61.06 3.93
CA ASP A 244 10.79 -60.82 4.44
C ASP A 244 10.75 -59.78 5.59
N PRO A 245 9.69 -58.94 5.69
CA PRO A 245 9.47 -58.03 6.81
C PRO A 245 8.57 -58.63 7.88
N LEU A 246 9.09 -58.83 9.10
CA LEU A 246 8.29 -59.11 10.30
C LEU A 246 8.83 -58.35 11.51
N ALA A 247 8.05 -57.38 12.02
CA ALA A 247 7.58 -57.32 13.41
C ALA A 247 7.08 -55.91 13.81
N LEU A 248 5.75 -55.78 13.80
CA LEU A 248 4.88 -55.29 14.90
C LEU A 248 5.33 -54.11 15.77
N PRO A 249 4.54 -53.02 15.84
CA PRO A 249 4.42 -52.20 17.05
C PRO A 249 3.35 -52.82 17.98
N SER A 250 3.71 -53.14 19.22
CA SER A 250 2.75 -53.49 20.27
C SER A 250 3.26 -53.00 21.63
N VAL A 251 2.54 -52.01 22.19
CA VAL A 251 2.06 -51.85 23.58
C VAL A 251 1.81 -50.35 23.83
N ALA A 252 0.80 -49.89 24.55
CA ALA A 252 -0.46 -50.44 25.03
C ALA A 252 -1.34 -49.26 25.53
N ALA A 253 -2.64 -49.42 25.36
CA ALA A 253 -3.75 -49.03 26.24
C ALA A 253 -3.59 -47.86 27.25
N ALA A 254 -4.49 -46.87 27.12
CA ALA A 254 -5.19 -46.28 28.27
C ALA A 254 -6.63 -45.91 27.86
N VAL A 255 -7.55 -46.84 28.15
CA VAL A 255 -9.00 -46.62 28.16
C VAL A 255 -9.33 -45.86 29.44
N GLY A 256 -9.86 -44.64 29.31
CA GLY A 256 -10.46 -43.89 30.42
C GLY A 256 -11.98 -43.91 30.32
N ILE A 257 -12.62 -44.88 30.99
CA ILE A 257 -14.05 -44.85 31.33
C ILE A 257 -14.15 -44.72 32.85
N VAL A 258 -14.59 -43.57 33.35
CA VAL A 258 -15.14 -43.30 34.70
C VAL A 258 -15.95 -42.02 34.55
N ALA A 259 -17.16 -41.81 35.06
CA ALA A 259 -18.25 -42.65 35.53
C ALA A 259 -19.49 -41.75 35.50
N LEU A 260 -20.63 -42.35 35.22
CA LEU A 260 -21.96 -41.81 35.41
C LEU A 260 -22.16 -41.51 36.91
N SER A 261 -22.62 -40.32 37.26
CA SER A 261 -23.24 -40.04 38.56
C SER A 261 -24.47 -39.18 38.33
N LEU A 262 -25.57 -39.90 38.10
CA LEU A 262 -26.93 -39.41 38.27
C LEU A 262 -27.20 -39.37 39.78
N THR A 263 -27.59 -38.21 40.29
CA THR A 263 -28.23 -38.10 41.61
C THR A 263 -29.54 -37.33 41.41
N LEU A 264 -30.57 -37.85 42.07
CA LEU A 264 -31.99 -37.51 42.00
C LEU A 264 -32.30 -36.00 42.03
#